data_AF-A0AAU7MB81-F1
#
_entry.id   AF-A0AAU7MB81-F1
#
_cell.length_a   1.000
_cell.length_b   1.000
_cell.length_c   1.000
_cell.angle_alpha   90.00
_cell.angle_beta   90.00
_cell.angle_gamma   90.00
#
_symmetry.space_group_name_H-M   'P 1'
#
loop_
_entity.id
_entity.type
_entity.pdbx_description
1 polymer ?
#
loop_
_entity_poly.entity_id
_entity_poly.type
_entity_poly.pdbx_seq_one_letter_code
_entity_poly.pdbx_strand_id
1 'polypeptide(L)'
;MHTRPLLLAVVLALGLTACAAPEESPRAAAATPGASPFTVNDGPDQKRIVPAKVDAVAALLPPEIRDGGTLTIGVGAAGAGFPPLAFTATDNKTLIGSEPDIAVAVAGILGLEPKLENTSWENLFVGLDSGKYAVGASNITVTEERKQKYDFATYRLDNLAFEAKKGAAWKVTGPKDVAGKRIAVGSGTNQEKILVEWSAEAKRQGLAPVDIKYYQTNQATYLALGSGQIDAYLGPNPSVAYHVAVAGQTGIIGTYSGAGGALQGKIALTTKKDSGLVRALAAAIDELIRSGDYGRILARWNLGNEATGKSEINPPGLPIEGK
;
A
#
# COMPACT_ATOMS: atom_id res chain seq x y z
N MET A 1 5.17 -89.94 -11.46
CA MET A 1 5.63 -89.89 -10.05
C MET A 1 6.22 -88.53 -9.79
N HIS A 2 5.94 -87.95 -8.61
CA HIS A 2 6.33 -86.63 -8.09
C HIS A 2 5.53 -85.41 -8.55
N THR A 3 4.37 -85.24 -7.91
CA THR A 3 3.68 -83.96 -7.69
C THR A 3 4.14 -83.35 -6.35
N ARG A 4 4.41 -82.03 -6.33
CA ARG A 4 4.65 -81.22 -5.12
C ARG A 4 3.32 -80.63 -4.62
N PRO A 5 3.11 -80.47 -3.30
CA PRO A 5 1.82 -80.07 -2.73
C PRO A 5 1.67 -78.54 -2.68
N LEU A 6 0.44 -78.07 -2.91
CA LEU A 6 0.00 -76.69 -2.69
C LEU A 6 -0.69 -76.64 -1.31
N LEU A 7 -0.21 -75.76 -0.43
CA LEU A 7 -0.83 -75.50 0.88
C LEU A 7 -2.03 -74.55 0.73
N LEU A 8 -3.11 -74.93 1.41
CA LEU A 8 -4.39 -74.25 1.55
C LEU A 8 -4.30 -73.23 2.69
N ALA A 9 -4.87 -72.04 2.51
CA ALA A 9 -5.30 -71.19 3.64
C ALA A 9 -6.67 -70.58 3.33
N VAL A 10 -7.65 -71.02 4.13
CA VAL A 10 -9.05 -70.61 4.14
C VAL A 10 -9.17 -69.31 4.93
N VAL A 11 -9.92 -68.33 4.40
CA VAL A 11 -10.44 -67.21 5.21
C VAL A 11 -11.97 -67.18 5.07
N LEU A 12 -12.61 -67.32 6.23
CA LEU A 12 -14.04 -67.28 6.50
C LEU A 12 -14.62 -65.90 6.16
N ALA A 13 -15.69 -65.85 5.37
CA ALA A 13 -16.52 -64.67 5.19
C ALA A 13 -17.67 -64.69 6.20
N LEU A 14 -17.67 -63.74 7.14
CA LEU A 14 -18.80 -63.44 8.04
C LEU A 14 -19.55 -62.22 7.48
N GLY A 15 -20.80 -62.45 7.07
CA GLY A 15 -21.73 -61.38 6.72
C GLY A 15 -22.33 -60.76 7.98
N LEU A 16 -22.33 -59.44 8.04
CA LEU A 16 -23.10 -58.64 9.00
C LEU A 16 -23.87 -57.57 8.21
N THR A 17 -25.20 -57.67 8.26
CA THR A 17 -26.15 -56.69 7.74
C THR A 17 -26.13 -55.44 8.60
N ALA A 18 -25.78 -54.29 8.02
CA ALA A 18 -25.90 -52.98 8.65
C ALA A 18 -26.78 -52.07 7.81
N CYS A 19 -27.76 -51.47 8.46
CA CYS A 19 -28.76 -50.56 7.90
C CYS A 19 -28.12 -49.35 7.20
N ALA A 20 -28.59 -49.04 6.00
CA ALA A 20 -28.26 -47.81 5.30
C ALA A 20 -28.97 -46.63 5.98
N ALA A 21 -28.19 -45.72 6.57
CA ALA A 21 -28.57 -44.34 6.80
C ALA A 21 -28.01 -43.49 5.65
N PRO A 22 -28.72 -42.45 5.17
CA PRO A 22 -28.24 -41.65 4.05
C PRO A 22 -26.99 -40.85 4.48
N GLU A 23 -25.97 -40.87 3.64
CA GLU A 23 -24.74 -40.09 3.80
C GLU A 23 -25.08 -38.58 3.89
N GLU A 24 -24.83 -37.97 5.05
CA GLU A 24 -24.72 -36.52 5.15
C GLU A 24 -23.50 -36.07 4.34
N SER A 25 -23.77 -35.49 3.17
CA SER A 25 -22.78 -34.74 2.41
C SER A 25 -22.14 -33.66 3.30
N PRO A 26 -20.81 -33.43 3.22
CA PRO A 26 -20.18 -32.36 3.97
C PRO A 26 -20.84 -31.04 3.57
N ARG A 27 -21.50 -30.39 4.53
CA ARG A 27 -22.12 -29.09 4.38
C ARG A 27 -21.01 -28.10 4.02
N ALA A 28 -20.88 -27.81 2.72
CA ALA A 28 -20.14 -26.67 2.23
C ALA A 28 -20.63 -25.46 3.02
N ALA A 29 -19.70 -24.80 3.72
CA ALA A 29 -19.96 -23.47 4.24
C ALA A 29 -20.43 -22.64 3.05
N ALA A 30 -21.65 -22.08 3.16
CA ALA A 30 -22.23 -21.27 2.12
C ALA A 30 -21.27 -20.11 1.82
N ALA A 31 -20.54 -20.21 0.72
CA ALA A 31 -19.79 -19.12 0.16
C ALA A 31 -20.78 -17.99 -0.13
N THR A 32 -20.51 -16.82 0.42
CA THR A 32 -21.22 -15.59 0.06
C THR A 32 -21.10 -15.41 -1.46
N PRO A 33 -22.20 -15.29 -2.22
CA PRO A 33 -22.11 -15.08 -3.65
C PRO A 33 -21.58 -13.65 -3.90
N GLY A 34 -20.47 -13.51 -4.64
CA GLY A 34 -20.19 -12.28 -5.38
C GLY A 34 -18.86 -11.55 -5.18
N ALA A 35 -17.87 -12.11 -4.48
CA ALA A 35 -16.50 -11.57 -4.55
C ALA A 35 -15.55 -12.65 -5.04
N SER A 36 -15.22 -12.64 -6.33
CA SER A 36 -14.03 -13.33 -6.81
C SER A 36 -12.83 -12.85 -5.99
N PRO A 37 -11.93 -13.75 -5.52
CA PRO A 37 -10.71 -13.31 -4.86
C PRO A 37 -9.97 -12.37 -5.82
N PHE A 38 -9.66 -11.17 -5.34
CA PHE A 38 -8.91 -10.19 -6.10
C PHE A 38 -7.48 -10.72 -6.29
N THR A 39 -7.15 -11.15 -7.51
CA THR A 39 -5.82 -11.65 -7.86
C THR A 39 -4.98 -10.52 -8.43
N VAL A 40 -3.88 -10.18 -7.74
CA VAL A 40 -2.88 -9.22 -8.21
C VAL A 40 -1.91 -9.91 -9.16
N ASN A 41 -1.58 -9.26 -10.28
CA ASN A 41 -0.45 -9.67 -11.13
C ASN A 41 0.88 -9.25 -10.47
N ASP A 42 1.58 -10.20 -9.86
CA ASP A 42 2.90 -10.01 -9.24
C ASP A 42 4.08 -10.37 -10.17
N GLY A 43 3.80 -10.74 -11.42
CA GLY A 43 4.80 -11.04 -12.45
C GLY A 43 5.43 -9.80 -13.08
N PRO A 44 6.56 -9.93 -13.79
CA PRO A 44 7.23 -8.78 -14.42
C PRO A 44 6.50 -8.24 -15.66
N ASP A 45 5.70 -9.07 -16.37
CA ASP A 45 4.86 -8.61 -17.48
C ASP A 45 3.61 -7.90 -16.95
N GLN A 46 3.78 -6.62 -16.62
CA GLN A 46 2.73 -5.82 -16.01
C GLN A 46 1.65 -5.36 -17.00
N LYS A 47 1.93 -5.32 -18.31
CA LYS A 47 1.01 -4.73 -19.31
C LYS A 47 0.45 -3.39 -18.83
N ARG A 48 1.36 -2.47 -18.46
CA ARG A 48 1.00 -1.16 -17.89
C ARG A 48 0.10 -0.38 -18.83
N ILE A 49 -0.77 0.44 -18.26
CA ILE A 49 -1.53 1.43 -19.01
C ILE A 49 -0.59 2.60 -19.26
N VAL A 50 -0.18 2.79 -20.51
CA VAL A 50 0.67 3.90 -20.96
C VAL A 50 -0.11 4.68 -22.01
N PRO A 51 -0.77 5.77 -21.64
CA PRO A 51 -1.52 6.59 -22.59
C PRO A 51 -0.59 7.34 -23.55
N ALA A 52 -1.17 7.78 -24.67
CA ALA A 52 -0.45 8.63 -25.61
C ALA A 52 -0.25 10.05 -25.04
N LYS A 53 0.79 10.72 -25.54
CA LYS A 53 1.09 12.11 -25.22
C LYS A 53 -0.10 13.03 -25.49
N VAL A 54 -0.36 13.96 -24.58
CA VAL A 54 -1.31 15.06 -24.77
C VAL A 54 -0.53 16.38 -24.87
N ASP A 55 -0.47 16.96 -26.06
CA ASP A 55 0.39 18.11 -26.36
C ASP A 55 0.14 19.32 -25.44
N ALA A 56 -1.13 19.59 -25.12
CA ALA A 56 -1.48 20.69 -24.22
C ALA A 56 -0.96 20.50 -22.79
N VAL A 57 -0.91 19.25 -22.30
CA VAL A 57 -0.37 18.92 -20.97
C VAL A 57 1.16 18.91 -21.00
N ALA A 58 1.75 18.31 -22.04
CA ALA A 58 3.20 18.31 -22.24
C ALA A 58 3.79 19.71 -22.41
N ALA A 59 3.03 20.68 -22.92
CA ALA A 59 3.44 22.07 -23.03
C ALA A 59 3.64 22.78 -21.68
N LEU A 60 3.11 22.21 -20.57
CA LEU A 60 3.30 22.73 -19.21
C LEU A 60 4.65 22.33 -18.59
N LEU A 61 5.39 21.40 -19.22
CA LEU A 61 6.69 20.97 -18.73
C LEU A 61 7.72 22.11 -18.78
N PRO A 62 8.64 22.18 -17.80
CA PRO A 62 9.86 22.95 -17.94
C PRO A 62 10.62 22.52 -19.21
N PRO A 63 11.19 23.47 -19.99
CA PRO A 63 11.91 23.15 -21.23
C PRO A 63 12.98 22.08 -21.05
N GLU A 64 13.74 22.12 -19.95
CA GLU A 64 14.84 21.19 -19.67
C GLU A 64 14.37 19.74 -19.55
N ILE A 65 13.20 19.53 -18.93
CA ILE A 65 12.61 18.19 -18.76
C ILE A 65 11.96 17.73 -20.06
N ARG A 66 11.23 18.64 -20.74
CA ARG A 66 10.59 18.36 -22.03
C ARG A 66 11.60 17.94 -23.08
N ASP A 67 12.67 18.71 -23.22
CA ASP A 67 13.68 18.52 -24.26
C ASP A 67 14.62 17.35 -23.90
N GLY A 68 14.77 17.03 -22.62
CA GLY A 68 15.47 15.83 -22.15
C GLY A 68 14.72 14.51 -22.38
N GLY A 69 13.40 14.57 -22.63
CA GLY A 69 12.59 13.42 -23.06
C GLY A 69 12.43 12.29 -22.04
N THR A 70 12.92 12.44 -20.80
CA THR A 70 12.89 11.42 -19.74
C THR A 70 12.34 12.00 -18.45
N LEU A 71 11.49 11.24 -17.75
CA LEU A 71 11.03 11.56 -16.40
C LEU A 71 11.70 10.62 -15.39
N THR A 72 12.65 11.12 -14.60
CA THR A 72 13.28 10.35 -13.52
C THR A 72 12.37 10.28 -12.29
N ILE A 73 11.99 9.07 -11.91
CA ILE A 73 10.99 8.81 -10.88
C ILE A 73 11.63 7.99 -9.77
N GLY A 74 11.75 8.59 -8.57
CA GLY A 74 12.17 7.89 -7.37
C GLY A 74 11.00 7.17 -6.72
N VAL A 75 11.22 5.92 -6.31
CA VAL A 75 10.27 5.13 -5.53
C VAL A 75 10.98 4.58 -4.29
N GLY A 76 10.46 4.89 -3.10
CA GLY A 76 11.07 4.54 -1.82
C GLY A 76 10.71 3.13 -1.34
N ALA A 77 10.80 2.12 -2.22
CA ALA A 77 10.30 0.76 -1.99
C ALA A 77 11.41 -0.30 -1.98
N ALA A 78 12.64 0.06 -1.61
CA ALA A 78 13.74 -0.89 -1.49
C ALA A 78 13.42 -2.03 -0.51
N GLY A 79 14.05 -3.19 -0.74
CA GLY A 79 13.77 -4.42 0.00
C GLY A 79 12.45 -5.04 -0.44
N ALA A 80 11.55 -5.25 0.52
CA ALA A 80 10.26 -5.90 0.29
C ALA A 80 9.20 -5.03 -0.38
N GLY A 81 9.43 -3.72 -0.39
CA GLY A 81 8.38 -2.75 -0.72
C GLY A 81 7.18 -2.84 0.23
N PHE A 82 6.06 -2.29 -0.24
CA PHE A 82 4.79 -2.18 0.46
C PHE A 82 3.66 -2.47 -0.54
N PRO A 83 3.42 -3.76 -0.88
CA PRO A 83 2.31 -4.15 -1.75
C PRO A 83 0.97 -3.61 -1.22
N PRO A 84 0.01 -3.26 -2.08
CA PRO A 84 0.05 -3.29 -3.54
C PRO A 84 0.61 -1.99 -4.15
N LEU A 85 1.19 -1.10 -3.33
CA LEU A 85 1.57 0.24 -3.76
C LEU A 85 2.89 0.26 -4.54
N ALA A 86 3.95 -0.33 -3.99
CA ALA A 86 5.21 -0.49 -4.70
C ALA A 86 6.00 -1.68 -4.13
N PHE A 87 6.43 -2.62 -4.96
CA PHE A 87 7.21 -3.78 -4.57
C PHE A 87 7.88 -4.41 -5.79
N THR A 88 8.80 -5.34 -5.56
CA THR A 88 9.50 -6.02 -6.65
C THR A 88 8.67 -7.22 -7.12
N ALA A 89 8.55 -7.39 -8.44
CA ALA A 89 7.91 -8.54 -9.05
C ALA A 89 8.65 -9.85 -8.74
N THR A 90 8.07 -10.98 -9.14
CA THR A 90 8.63 -12.33 -8.96
C THR A 90 10.00 -12.56 -9.59
N ASP A 91 10.43 -11.70 -10.53
CA ASP A 91 11.78 -11.71 -11.11
C ASP A 91 12.85 -11.04 -10.21
N ASN A 92 12.45 -10.49 -9.06
CA ASN A 92 13.28 -9.72 -8.13
C ASN A 92 13.99 -8.52 -8.75
N LYS A 93 13.44 -7.96 -9.85
CA LYS A 93 14.03 -6.80 -10.55
C LYS A 93 12.99 -5.76 -10.92
N THR A 94 11.86 -6.18 -11.47
CA THR A 94 10.86 -5.27 -12.03
C THR A 94 10.08 -4.63 -10.89
N LEU A 95 10.17 -3.31 -10.75
CA LEU A 95 9.38 -2.55 -9.77
C LEU A 95 7.92 -2.44 -10.24
N ILE A 96 6.97 -2.92 -9.44
CA ILE A 96 5.54 -2.99 -9.76
C ILE A 96 4.70 -2.42 -8.62
N GLY A 97 3.42 -2.16 -8.87
CA GLY A 97 2.49 -1.57 -7.90
C GLY A 97 1.72 -0.38 -8.48
N SER A 98 0.76 0.14 -7.72
CA SER A 98 -0.04 1.30 -8.15
C SER A 98 0.79 2.58 -8.29
N GLU A 99 1.81 2.77 -7.46
CA GLU A 99 2.69 3.94 -7.46
C GLU A 99 3.51 4.04 -8.76
N PRO A 100 4.30 3.01 -9.17
CA PRO A 100 4.98 3.03 -10.46
C PRO A 100 4.01 3.02 -11.65
N ASP A 101 2.84 2.37 -11.56
CA ASP A 101 1.86 2.36 -12.66
C ASP A 101 1.28 3.76 -12.92
N ILE A 102 0.91 4.50 -11.86
CA ILE A 102 0.45 5.89 -11.99
C ILE A 102 1.55 6.78 -12.54
N ALA A 103 2.79 6.67 -12.03
CA ALA A 103 3.90 7.50 -12.46
C ALA A 103 4.27 7.25 -13.94
N VAL A 104 4.25 6.00 -14.39
CA VAL A 104 4.47 5.62 -15.79
C VAL A 104 3.35 6.15 -16.69
N ALA A 105 2.09 6.06 -16.27
CA ALA A 105 0.97 6.58 -17.04
C ALA A 105 1.04 8.11 -17.18
N VAL A 106 1.42 8.81 -16.11
CA VAL A 106 1.68 10.27 -16.13
C VAL A 106 2.81 10.62 -17.10
N ALA A 107 3.91 9.85 -17.10
CA ALA A 107 5.00 10.06 -18.06
C ALA A 107 4.52 9.90 -19.52
N GLY A 108 3.66 8.90 -19.79
CA GLY A 108 3.03 8.69 -21.10
C GLY A 108 2.23 9.90 -21.60
N ILE A 109 1.35 10.46 -20.75
CA ILE A 109 0.58 11.69 -21.05
C ILE A 109 1.51 12.88 -21.34
N LEU A 110 2.63 12.96 -20.62
CA LEU A 110 3.63 14.01 -20.79
C LEU A 110 4.53 13.78 -22.01
N GLY A 111 4.47 12.60 -22.64
CA GLY A 111 5.34 12.23 -23.75
C GLY A 111 6.81 12.05 -23.34
N LEU A 112 7.05 11.61 -22.11
CA LEU A 112 8.39 11.37 -21.55
C LEU A 112 8.59 9.86 -21.34
N GLU A 113 9.83 9.39 -21.55
CA GLU A 113 10.22 8.04 -21.17
C GLU A 113 10.33 7.94 -19.65
N PRO A 114 9.59 7.03 -18.98
CA PRO A 114 9.67 6.88 -17.54
C PRO A 114 10.93 6.12 -17.12
N LYS A 115 11.76 6.72 -16.25
CA LYS A 115 12.89 6.05 -15.62
C LYS A 115 12.62 5.85 -14.12
N LEU A 116 12.12 4.67 -13.77
CA LEU A 116 11.88 4.27 -12.38
C LEU A 116 13.20 3.89 -11.70
N GLU A 117 13.46 4.47 -10.52
CA GLU A 117 14.59 4.12 -9.67
C GLU A 117 14.10 3.77 -8.26
N ASN A 118 14.29 2.50 -7.87
CA ASN A 118 13.96 2.04 -6.54
C ASN A 118 15.05 2.43 -5.53
N THR A 119 14.65 2.90 -4.35
CA THR A 119 15.54 3.36 -3.28
C THR A 119 14.87 3.18 -1.91
N SER A 120 15.58 3.48 -0.82
CA SER A 120 14.94 3.50 0.51
C SER A 120 14.04 4.74 0.66
N TRP A 121 13.11 4.70 1.60
CA TRP A 121 12.23 5.82 1.93
C TRP A 121 13.01 7.10 2.25
N GLU A 122 14.09 6.99 3.02
CA GLU A 122 14.92 8.11 3.44
C GLU A 122 15.71 8.68 2.25
N ASN A 123 16.31 7.80 1.45
CA ASN A 123 17.11 8.18 0.29
C ASN A 123 16.27 8.74 -0.87
N LEU A 124 14.97 8.47 -0.90
CA LEU A 124 14.04 9.10 -1.85
C LEU A 124 14.08 10.63 -1.72
N PHE A 125 13.98 11.15 -0.49
CA PHE A 125 13.99 12.59 -0.24
C PHE A 125 15.35 13.22 -0.51
N VAL A 126 16.45 12.51 -0.22
CA VAL A 126 17.81 12.95 -0.61
C VAL A 126 17.93 13.07 -2.13
N GLY A 127 17.35 12.12 -2.87
CA GLY A 127 17.31 12.14 -4.33
C GLY A 127 16.45 13.27 -4.90
N LEU A 128 15.33 13.62 -4.24
CA LEU A 128 14.52 14.78 -4.60
C LEU A 128 15.25 16.10 -4.32
N ASP A 129 15.87 16.22 -3.14
CA ASP A 129 16.61 17.43 -2.73
C ASP A 129 17.78 17.74 -3.67
N SER A 130 18.52 16.71 -4.08
CA SER A 130 19.65 16.80 -5.02
C SER A 130 19.24 16.95 -6.49
N GLY A 131 17.96 16.72 -6.83
CA GLY A 131 17.48 16.71 -8.21
C GLY A 131 17.82 15.43 -8.98
N LYS A 132 18.33 14.38 -8.31
CA LYS A 132 18.49 13.05 -8.91
C LYS A 132 17.16 12.52 -9.45
N TYR A 133 16.09 12.73 -8.69
CA TYR A 133 14.73 12.41 -9.09
C TYR A 133 13.97 13.69 -9.40
N ALA A 134 13.33 13.75 -10.57
CA ALA A 134 12.40 14.82 -10.91
C ALA A 134 11.10 14.69 -10.10
N VAL A 135 10.66 13.44 -9.86
CA VAL A 135 9.39 13.13 -9.18
C VAL A 135 9.56 11.97 -8.21
N GLY A 136 8.90 12.05 -7.05
CA GLY A 136 8.71 10.95 -6.12
C GLY A 136 7.30 10.37 -6.23
N ALA A 137 7.20 9.05 -6.36
CA ALA A 137 5.94 8.30 -6.42
C ALA A 137 6.01 7.13 -5.44
N SER A 138 5.63 7.36 -4.18
CA SER A 138 5.92 6.42 -3.09
C SER A 138 4.97 6.53 -1.90
N ASN A 139 3.67 6.74 -2.14
CA ASN A 139 2.67 6.98 -1.09
C ASN A 139 3.05 8.18 -0.20
N ILE A 140 3.49 9.28 -0.81
CA ILE A 140 3.90 10.47 -0.07
C ILE A 140 2.66 11.29 0.28
N THR A 141 2.36 11.36 1.58
CA THR A 141 1.32 12.22 2.12
C THR A 141 1.67 13.70 1.99
N VAL A 142 0.69 14.51 1.59
CA VAL A 142 0.75 15.97 1.67
C VAL A 142 0.75 16.38 3.13
N THR A 143 1.83 17.04 3.57
CA THR A 143 1.95 17.61 4.92
C THR A 143 2.44 19.04 4.81
N GLU A 144 2.05 19.92 5.74
CA GLU A 144 2.49 21.31 5.76
C GLU A 144 4.01 21.42 5.97
N GLU A 145 4.59 20.48 6.69
CA GLU A 145 6.04 20.37 6.86
C GLU A 145 6.76 20.07 5.55
N ARG A 146 6.32 19.04 4.80
CA ARG A 146 6.93 18.70 3.51
C ARG A 146 6.73 19.81 2.47
N LYS A 147 5.62 20.56 2.51
CA LYS A 147 5.34 21.69 1.61
C LYS A 147 6.37 22.83 1.70
N GLN A 148 7.19 22.85 2.75
CA GLN A 148 8.32 23.78 2.86
C GLN A 148 9.44 23.46 1.86
N LYS A 149 9.58 22.19 1.44
CA LYS A 149 10.64 21.72 0.54
C LYS A 149 10.14 21.18 -0.78
N TYR A 150 8.86 20.81 -0.85
CA TYR A 150 8.29 20.09 -1.99
C TYR A 150 6.97 20.72 -2.45
N ASP A 151 6.64 20.44 -3.71
CA ASP A 151 5.30 20.66 -4.27
C ASP A 151 4.64 19.32 -4.59
N PHE A 152 3.31 19.31 -4.55
CA PHE A 152 2.47 18.11 -4.59
C PHE A 152 1.38 18.20 -5.65
N ALA A 153 1.21 17.13 -6.43
CA ALA A 153 0.05 16.89 -7.27
C ALA A 153 -0.68 15.62 -6.79
N THR A 154 -1.86 15.76 -6.20
CA THR A 154 -2.56 14.64 -5.55
C THR A 154 -3.16 13.65 -6.54
N TYR A 155 -3.20 12.37 -6.16
CA TYR A 155 -3.85 11.31 -6.96
C TYR A 155 -4.56 10.25 -6.13
N ARG A 156 -4.54 10.28 -4.80
CA ARG A 156 -5.25 9.30 -3.96
C ARG A 156 -5.57 9.90 -2.58
N LEU A 157 -6.60 9.38 -1.94
CA LEU A 157 -6.86 9.66 -0.52
C LEU A 157 -5.81 8.96 0.35
N ASP A 158 -5.29 9.66 1.36
CA ASP A 158 -4.42 9.04 2.37
C ASP A 158 -5.24 8.51 3.53
N ASN A 159 -5.55 7.22 3.46
CA ASN A 159 -6.18 6.48 4.54
C ASN A 159 -5.13 5.61 5.23
N LEU A 160 -5.13 5.66 6.56
CA LEU A 160 -4.28 4.85 7.41
C LEU A 160 -5.11 3.75 8.06
N ALA A 161 -4.47 2.63 8.38
CA ALA A 161 -5.11 1.52 9.09
C ALA A 161 -4.22 1.02 10.23
N PHE A 162 -4.86 0.71 11.36
CA PHE A 162 -4.28 -0.04 12.45
C PHE A 162 -4.53 -1.52 12.22
N GLU A 163 -3.46 -2.29 12.14
CA GLU A 163 -3.48 -3.74 11.98
C GLU A 163 -3.12 -4.43 13.28
N ALA A 164 -3.90 -5.43 13.68
CA ALA A 164 -3.59 -6.28 14.82
C ALA A 164 -3.80 -7.76 14.46
N LYS A 165 -3.44 -8.65 15.39
CA LYS A 165 -3.78 -10.08 15.26
C LYS A 165 -5.29 -10.25 15.09
N LYS A 166 -5.67 -11.22 14.26
CA LYS A 166 -7.08 -11.55 14.03
C LYS A 166 -7.76 -11.88 15.36
N GLY A 167 -8.96 -11.33 15.57
CA GLY A 167 -9.71 -11.51 16.82
C GLY A 167 -9.25 -10.62 17.98
N ALA A 168 -8.39 -9.63 17.74
CA ALA A 168 -8.07 -8.62 18.75
C ALA A 168 -9.35 -8.02 19.36
N ALA A 169 -9.43 -8.00 20.70
CA ALA A 169 -10.62 -7.57 21.44
C ALA A 169 -10.76 -6.04 21.58
N TRP A 170 -9.89 -5.28 20.93
CA TRP A 170 -9.83 -3.82 21.02
C TRP A 170 -9.87 -3.18 19.64
N LYS A 171 -10.25 -1.91 19.59
CA LYS A 171 -10.35 -1.10 18.38
C LYS A 171 -9.68 0.25 18.59
N VAL A 172 -9.26 0.88 17.50
CA VAL A 172 -8.72 2.24 17.51
C VAL A 172 -9.74 3.19 16.92
N THR A 173 -10.29 4.05 17.77
CA THR A 173 -11.18 5.16 17.39
C THR A 173 -10.54 6.52 17.67
N GLY A 174 -9.47 6.55 18.48
CA GLY A 174 -8.69 7.74 18.73
C GLY A 174 -7.49 7.53 19.65
N PRO A 175 -6.86 8.63 20.11
CA PRO A 175 -5.59 8.58 20.86
C PRO A 175 -5.60 7.74 22.14
N LYS A 176 -6.72 7.74 22.87
CA LYS A 176 -6.83 7.02 24.16
C LYS A 176 -6.71 5.51 24.01
N ASP A 177 -7.15 4.96 22.88
CA ASP A 177 -7.21 3.51 22.65
C ASP A 177 -5.81 2.89 22.48
N VAL A 178 -4.84 3.71 22.06
CA VAL A 178 -3.45 3.30 21.84
C VAL A 178 -2.52 3.60 23.01
N ALA A 179 -2.99 4.33 24.03
CA ALA A 179 -2.20 4.69 25.20
C ALA A 179 -1.66 3.42 25.90
N GLY A 180 -0.35 3.39 26.18
CA GLY A 180 0.36 2.24 26.75
C GLY A 180 0.49 1.02 25.83
N LYS A 181 0.03 1.07 24.58
CA LYS A 181 0.21 -0.02 23.60
C LYS A 181 1.56 0.07 22.91
N ARG A 182 2.08 -1.08 22.51
CA ARG A 182 3.27 -1.21 21.66
C ARG A 182 2.84 -1.16 20.21
N ILE A 183 3.09 -0.05 19.53
CA ILE A 183 2.65 0.14 18.14
C ILE A 183 3.85 0.31 17.23
N ALA A 184 3.96 -0.55 16.22
CA ALA A 184 4.96 -0.38 15.18
C ALA A 184 4.52 0.64 14.14
N VAL A 185 5.49 1.39 13.61
CA VAL A 185 5.29 2.36 12.53
C VAL A 185 6.59 2.57 11.77
N GLY A 186 6.51 2.99 10.51
CA GLY A 186 7.68 3.40 9.72
C GLY A 186 8.22 4.75 10.20
N SER A 187 9.54 4.89 10.29
CA SER A 187 10.17 6.18 10.67
C SER A 187 10.17 7.19 9.51
N GLY A 188 10.10 8.48 9.83
CA GLY A 188 10.01 9.57 8.86
C GLY A 188 8.65 9.66 8.16
N THR A 189 7.62 9.03 8.72
CA THR A 189 6.29 8.93 8.09
C THR A 189 5.26 9.83 8.77
N ASN A 190 4.16 10.14 8.09
CA ASN A 190 3.06 10.89 8.70
C ASN A 190 2.33 10.06 9.77
N GLN A 191 2.33 8.73 9.63
CA GLN A 191 1.82 7.81 10.65
C GLN A 191 2.61 7.93 11.95
N GLU A 192 3.94 8.03 11.87
CA GLU A 192 4.80 8.23 13.03
C GLU A 192 4.46 9.55 13.73
N LYS A 193 4.34 10.64 12.97
CA LYS A 193 3.98 11.95 13.52
C LYS A 193 2.65 11.90 14.30
N ILE A 194 1.63 11.26 13.74
CA ILE A 194 0.34 11.06 14.40
C ILE A 194 0.50 10.29 15.72
N LEU A 195 1.29 9.20 15.73
CA LEU A 195 1.52 8.42 16.96
C LEU A 195 2.33 9.18 18.01
N VAL A 196 3.31 9.98 17.60
CA VAL A 196 4.08 10.85 18.50
C VAL A 196 3.16 11.88 19.16
N GLU A 197 2.29 12.54 18.38
CA GLU A 197 1.30 13.49 18.88
C GLU A 197 0.31 12.83 19.85
N TRP A 198 -0.19 11.64 19.51
CA TRP A 198 -1.10 10.87 20.37
C TRP A 198 -0.42 10.40 21.66
N SER A 199 0.86 10.03 21.59
CA SER A 199 1.66 9.65 22.76
C SER A 199 1.90 10.84 23.69
N ALA A 200 2.17 12.02 23.14
CA ALA A 200 2.29 13.26 23.91
C ALA A 200 0.95 13.66 24.56
N GLU A 201 -0.17 13.51 23.85
CA GLU A 201 -1.51 13.74 24.40
C GLU A 201 -1.84 12.78 25.54
N ALA A 202 -1.51 11.49 25.40
CA ALA A 202 -1.67 10.51 26.48
C ALA A 202 -0.94 10.95 27.75
N LYS A 203 0.31 11.43 27.62
CA LYS A 203 1.09 11.97 28.76
C LYS A 203 0.40 13.17 29.42
N ARG A 204 -0.11 14.13 28.62
CA ARG A 204 -0.83 15.31 29.14
C ARG A 204 -2.09 14.92 29.90
N GLN A 205 -2.75 13.83 29.50
CA GLN A 205 -3.93 13.29 30.17
C GLN A 205 -3.61 12.36 31.36
N GLY A 206 -2.33 12.18 31.74
CA GLY A 206 -1.93 11.28 32.82
C GLY A 206 -2.02 9.79 32.48
N LEU A 207 -2.11 9.45 31.19
CA LEU A 207 -2.10 8.08 30.69
C LEU A 207 -0.68 7.63 30.33
N ALA A 208 -0.47 6.31 30.23
CA ALA A 208 0.79 5.78 29.73
C ALA A 208 1.00 6.19 28.25
N PRO A 209 2.20 6.66 27.87
CA PRO A 209 2.49 6.98 26.48
C PRO A 209 2.41 5.74 25.58
N VAL A 210 2.24 5.95 24.28
CA VAL A 210 2.38 4.88 23.29
C VAL A 210 3.85 4.44 23.26
N ASP A 211 4.10 3.13 23.32
CA ASP A 211 5.43 2.54 23.15
C ASP A 211 5.68 2.29 21.66
N ILE A 212 6.21 3.30 20.96
CA ILE A 212 6.41 3.27 19.51
C ILE A 212 7.60 2.36 19.17
N LYS A 213 7.38 1.40 18.27
CA LYS A 213 8.41 0.44 17.81
C LYS A 213 8.77 0.68 16.35
N TYR A 214 10.05 0.46 16.05
CA TYR A 214 10.59 0.61 14.71
C TYR A 214 11.24 -0.70 14.26
N TYR A 215 11.00 -1.05 13.00
CA TYR A 215 11.59 -2.21 12.35
C TYR A 215 12.09 -1.80 10.97
N GLN A 216 13.18 -2.42 10.53
CA GLN A 216 13.83 -2.09 9.27
C GLN A 216 13.04 -2.58 8.04
N THR A 217 12.21 -3.61 8.20
CA THR A 217 11.45 -4.21 7.10
C THR A 217 10.03 -4.55 7.52
N ASN A 218 9.12 -4.55 6.55
CA ASN A 218 7.73 -4.97 6.76
C ASN A 218 7.64 -6.42 7.27
N GLN A 219 8.52 -7.33 6.80
CA GLN A 219 8.58 -8.71 7.31
C GLN A 219 8.90 -8.74 8.81
N ALA A 220 9.85 -7.94 9.27
CA ALA A 220 10.20 -7.87 10.68
C ALA A 220 9.03 -7.32 11.52
N THR A 221 8.34 -6.29 11.01
CA THR A 221 7.11 -5.75 11.63
C THR A 221 6.04 -6.83 11.76
N TYR A 222 5.73 -7.56 10.69
CA TYR A 222 4.69 -8.59 10.71
C TYR A 222 5.07 -9.81 11.56
N LEU A 223 6.36 -10.18 11.61
CA LEU A 223 6.83 -11.22 12.54
C LEU A 223 6.69 -10.79 14.00
N ALA A 224 7.03 -9.53 14.31
CA ALA A 224 6.81 -8.95 15.63
C ALA A 224 5.31 -8.92 15.99
N LEU A 225 4.44 -8.58 15.03
CA LEU A 225 2.99 -8.61 15.21
C LEU A 225 2.50 -10.03 15.47
N GLY A 226 2.89 -11.00 14.64
CA GLY A 226 2.49 -12.40 14.76
C GLY A 226 2.96 -13.07 16.06
N SER A 227 4.16 -12.72 16.53
CA SER A 227 4.70 -13.20 17.82
C SER A 227 4.13 -12.46 19.04
N GLY A 228 3.50 -11.30 18.86
CA GLY A 228 2.96 -10.48 19.95
C GLY A 228 4.00 -9.59 20.66
N GLN A 229 5.14 -9.34 20.02
CA GLN A 229 6.11 -8.33 20.46
C GLN A 229 5.59 -6.89 20.32
N ILE A 230 4.63 -6.70 19.41
CA ILE A 230 3.83 -5.47 19.27
C ILE A 230 2.34 -5.81 19.33
N ASP A 231 1.53 -4.84 19.74
CA ASP A 231 0.08 -4.98 19.85
C ASP A 231 -0.64 -4.61 18.55
N ALA A 232 -0.07 -3.66 17.79
CA ALA A 232 -0.55 -3.26 16.46
C ALA A 232 0.56 -2.68 15.58
N TYR A 233 0.28 -2.58 14.28
CA TYR A 233 1.03 -1.82 13.29
C TYR A 233 0.14 -0.71 12.73
N LEU A 234 0.66 0.52 12.59
CA LEU A 234 0.01 1.61 11.87
C LEU A 234 0.70 1.83 10.52
N GLY A 235 -0.04 1.67 9.43
CA GLY A 235 0.50 1.84 8.08
C GLY A 235 -0.51 2.37 7.07
N PRO A 236 -0.11 2.51 5.79
CA PRO A 236 -1.04 2.83 4.71
C PRO A 236 -2.13 1.76 4.61
N ASN A 237 -3.39 2.20 4.54
CA ASN A 237 -4.54 1.31 4.44
C ASN A 237 -4.44 0.30 3.27
N PRO A 238 -3.97 0.68 2.05
CA PRO A 238 -3.79 -0.29 0.96
C PRO A 238 -2.89 -1.46 1.34
N SER A 239 -1.78 -1.19 2.01
CA SER A 239 -0.80 -2.23 2.36
C SER A 239 -1.26 -3.10 3.51
N VAL A 240 -1.93 -2.51 4.51
CA VAL A 240 -2.57 -3.26 5.58
C VAL A 240 -3.68 -4.15 5.03
N ALA A 241 -4.56 -3.62 4.18
CA ALA A 241 -5.66 -4.37 3.59
C ALA A 241 -5.17 -5.54 2.72
N TYR A 242 -4.13 -5.32 1.92
CA TYR A 242 -3.48 -6.36 1.15
C TYR A 242 -2.86 -7.44 2.05
N HIS A 243 -2.11 -7.04 3.08
CA HIS A 243 -1.50 -8.00 4.00
C HIS A 243 -2.55 -8.82 4.76
N VAL A 244 -3.61 -8.18 5.28
CA VAL A 244 -4.73 -8.88 5.93
C VAL A 244 -5.36 -9.92 4.99
N ALA A 245 -5.58 -9.56 3.71
CA ALA A 245 -6.17 -10.46 2.73
C ALA A 245 -5.26 -11.66 2.40
N VAL A 246 -3.95 -11.44 2.26
CA VAL A 246 -2.98 -12.49 1.88
C VAL A 246 -2.56 -13.35 3.07
N ALA A 247 -2.27 -12.75 4.21
CA ALA A 247 -1.79 -13.47 5.39
C ALA A 247 -2.92 -14.21 6.12
N GLY A 248 -4.13 -13.65 6.15
CA GLY A 248 -5.31 -14.27 6.79
C GLY A 248 -5.25 -14.41 8.32
N GLN A 249 -4.16 -13.94 8.95
CA GLN A 249 -3.85 -14.07 10.38
C GLN A 249 -4.03 -12.77 11.18
N THR A 250 -4.26 -11.65 10.50
CA THR A 250 -4.42 -10.31 11.08
C THR A 250 -5.76 -9.71 10.68
N GLY A 251 -6.06 -8.51 11.19
CA GLY A 251 -7.24 -7.74 10.84
C GLY A 251 -7.07 -6.25 11.12
N ILE A 252 -7.85 -5.43 10.44
CA ILE A 252 -7.92 -3.98 10.67
C ILE A 252 -8.78 -3.73 11.91
N ILE A 253 -8.22 -3.01 12.88
CA ILE A 253 -8.88 -2.65 14.15
C ILE A 253 -9.25 -1.16 14.25
N GLY A 254 -8.91 -0.37 13.25
CA GLY A 254 -9.28 1.04 13.14
C GLY A 254 -8.67 1.67 11.90
N THR A 255 -9.29 2.74 11.42
CA THR A 255 -8.77 3.56 10.32
C THR A 255 -8.69 5.02 10.75
N TYR A 256 -7.80 5.76 10.12
CA TYR A 256 -7.61 7.17 10.41
C TYR A 256 -7.18 7.93 9.16
N SER A 257 -7.41 9.23 9.12
CA SER A 257 -6.93 10.02 8.01
C SER A 257 -5.45 10.36 8.17
N GLY A 258 -4.69 10.28 7.08
CA GLY A 258 -3.26 10.60 7.11
C GLY A 258 -2.91 12.07 7.30
N ALA A 259 -3.92 12.96 7.27
CA ALA A 259 -3.80 14.37 7.63
C ALA A 259 -4.42 14.73 9.00
N GLY A 260 -4.70 13.73 9.84
CA GLY A 260 -5.28 13.93 11.17
C GLY A 260 -6.81 13.91 11.17
N GLY A 261 -7.42 14.01 12.35
CA GLY A 261 -8.86 13.79 12.52
C GLY A 261 -9.77 14.88 11.93
N ALA A 262 -9.21 16.04 11.59
CA ALA A 262 -9.96 17.18 11.07
C ALA A 262 -9.95 17.31 9.54
N LEU A 263 -9.05 16.58 8.86
CA LEU A 263 -8.81 16.76 7.43
C LEU A 263 -8.60 15.41 6.75
N GLN A 264 -9.21 15.24 5.57
CA GLN A 264 -8.91 14.09 4.73
C GLN A 264 -7.53 14.24 4.07
N GLY A 265 -6.58 13.40 4.47
CA GLY A 265 -5.25 13.34 3.89
C GLY A 265 -5.28 12.93 2.42
N LYS A 266 -4.20 13.31 1.73
CA LYS A 266 -4.00 13.07 0.30
C LYS A 266 -2.59 12.53 0.06
N ILE A 267 -2.49 11.62 -0.89
CA ILE A 267 -1.23 11.13 -1.45
C ILE A 267 -0.97 11.83 -2.78
N ALA A 268 0.30 12.17 -3.04
CA ALA A 268 0.67 12.99 -4.18
C ALA A 268 2.00 12.60 -4.83
N LEU A 269 2.08 12.85 -6.14
CA LEU A 269 3.35 12.92 -6.84
C LEU A 269 4.08 14.15 -6.31
N THR A 270 5.33 13.95 -5.92
CA THR A 270 6.09 14.94 -5.15
C THR A 270 7.27 15.43 -5.96
N THR A 271 7.43 16.74 -6.07
CA THR A 271 8.58 17.37 -6.76
C THR A 271 9.32 18.25 -5.78
N LYS A 272 10.59 18.56 -6.07
CA LYS A 272 11.25 19.69 -5.39
C LYS A 272 10.42 20.95 -5.59
N LYS A 273 10.31 21.77 -4.53
CA LYS A 273 9.57 23.02 -4.57
C LYS A 273 10.08 23.91 -5.70
N ASP A 274 9.16 24.59 -6.37
CA ASP A 274 9.43 25.56 -7.44
C ASP A 274 10.15 24.96 -8.66
N SER A 275 10.18 23.63 -8.81
CA SER A 275 10.74 22.94 -9.99
C SER A 275 9.98 23.21 -11.29
N GLY A 276 8.80 23.83 -11.23
CA GLY A 276 7.92 24.06 -12.37
C GLY A 276 7.12 22.83 -12.82
N LEU A 277 7.44 21.62 -12.32
CA LEU A 277 6.84 20.36 -12.78
C LEU A 277 5.42 20.11 -12.27
N VAL A 278 5.09 20.58 -11.05
CA VAL A 278 3.86 20.17 -10.35
C VAL A 278 2.56 20.45 -11.15
N ARG A 279 2.53 21.53 -11.94
CA ARG A 279 1.38 21.86 -12.80
C ARG A 279 1.19 20.85 -13.92
N ALA A 280 2.27 20.43 -14.57
CA ALA A 280 2.22 19.41 -15.61
C ALA A 280 1.78 18.05 -15.04
N LEU A 281 2.27 17.69 -13.85
CA LEU A 281 1.89 16.46 -13.16
C LEU A 281 0.40 16.46 -12.79
N ALA A 282 -0.11 17.53 -12.19
CA ALA A 282 -1.51 17.64 -11.83
C ALA A 282 -2.43 17.57 -13.07
N ALA A 283 -2.07 18.28 -14.14
CA ALA A 283 -2.81 18.22 -15.41
C ALA A 283 -2.77 16.83 -16.05
N ALA A 284 -1.65 16.11 -15.95
CA ALA A 284 -1.54 14.74 -16.43
C ALA A 284 -2.40 13.77 -15.61
N ILE A 285 -2.44 13.91 -14.28
CA ILE A 285 -3.35 13.13 -13.43
C ILE A 285 -4.81 13.43 -13.77
N ASP A 286 -5.18 14.70 -13.96
CA ASP A 286 -6.52 15.09 -14.38
C ASP A 286 -6.90 14.49 -15.74
N GLU A 287 -5.96 14.39 -16.68
CA GLU A 287 -6.18 13.74 -17.97
C GLU A 287 -6.38 12.22 -17.82
N LEU A 288 -5.61 11.55 -16.95
CA LEU A 288 -5.82 10.13 -16.63
C LEU A 288 -7.19 9.89 -15.98
N ILE A 289 -7.65 10.81 -15.13
CA ILE A 289 -9.00 10.76 -14.54
C ILE A 289 -10.05 10.90 -15.63
N ARG A 290 -9.89 11.91 -16.51
CA ARG A 290 -10.82 12.21 -17.61
C ARG A 290 -10.93 11.07 -18.62
N SER A 291 -9.83 10.43 -18.97
CA SER A 291 -9.80 9.29 -19.91
C SER A 291 -10.34 7.99 -19.29
N GLY A 292 -10.41 7.93 -17.95
CA GLY A 292 -10.76 6.72 -17.20
C GLY A 292 -9.56 5.80 -16.95
N ASP A 293 -8.36 6.11 -17.46
CA ASP A 293 -7.15 5.32 -17.28
C ASP A 293 -6.74 5.22 -15.82
N TYR A 294 -6.86 6.32 -15.08
CA TYR A 294 -6.63 6.35 -13.65
C TYR A 294 -7.50 5.34 -12.89
N GLY A 295 -8.80 5.29 -13.20
CA GLY A 295 -9.71 4.32 -12.60
C GLY A 295 -9.32 2.87 -12.94
N ARG A 296 -8.89 2.61 -14.17
CA ARG A 296 -8.39 1.29 -14.60
C ARG A 296 -7.10 0.90 -13.89
N ILE A 297 -6.19 1.86 -13.66
CA ILE A 297 -4.96 1.63 -12.88
C ILE A 297 -5.31 1.27 -11.44
N LEU A 298 -6.17 2.04 -10.77
CA LEU A 298 -6.56 1.72 -9.39
C LEU A 298 -7.29 0.38 -9.28
N ALA A 299 -8.13 0.04 -10.25
CA ALA A 299 -8.84 -1.24 -10.27
C ALA A 299 -7.88 -2.44 -10.34
N ARG A 300 -6.75 -2.34 -11.06
CA ARG A 300 -5.71 -3.38 -11.11
C ARG A 300 -5.08 -3.69 -9.76
N TRP A 301 -5.18 -2.77 -8.80
CA TRP A 301 -4.59 -2.86 -7.46
C TRP A 301 -5.64 -2.85 -6.35
N ASN A 302 -6.93 -2.92 -6.68
CA ASN A 302 -8.08 -2.85 -5.76
C ASN A 302 -8.10 -1.59 -4.89
N LEU A 303 -7.75 -0.43 -5.48
CA LEU A 303 -7.64 0.86 -4.79
C LEU A 303 -8.72 1.87 -5.17
N GLY A 304 -9.81 1.44 -5.82
CA GLY A 304 -10.88 2.32 -6.26
C GLY A 304 -11.57 3.09 -5.12
N ASN A 305 -11.55 2.53 -3.90
CA ASN A 305 -12.10 3.17 -2.69
C ASN A 305 -11.31 4.38 -2.20
N GLU A 306 -10.09 4.59 -2.69
CA GLU A 306 -9.26 5.75 -2.34
C GLU A 306 -9.15 6.75 -3.50
N ALA A 307 -9.95 6.57 -4.55
CA ALA A 307 -9.88 7.39 -5.74
C ALA A 307 -10.24 8.87 -5.47
N THR A 308 -9.50 9.81 -6.08
CA THR A 308 -9.86 11.22 -6.16
C THR A 308 -10.45 11.57 -7.54
N GLY A 309 -11.40 12.51 -7.57
CA GLY A 309 -12.01 12.99 -8.83
C GLY A 309 -11.23 14.10 -9.55
N LYS A 310 -10.19 14.65 -8.92
CA LYS A 310 -9.30 15.67 -9.49
C LYS A 310 -7.98 15.69 -8.72
N SER A 311 -6.90 16.05 -9.41
CA SER A 311 -5.62 16.42 -8.80
C SER A 311 -5.66 17.83 -8.22
N GLU A 312 -5.21 17.96 -6.99
CA GLU A 312 -5.05 19.22 -6.28
C GLU A 312 -3.56 19.54 -6.16
N ILE A 313 -3.20 20.80 -6.44
CA ILE A 313 -1.83 21.28 -6.25
C ILE A 313 -1.70 21.83 -4.83
N ASN A 314 -0.78 21.26 -4.04
CA ASN A 314 -0.47 21.72 -2.69
C ASN A 314 -1.70 21.97 -1.79
N PRO A 315 -2.69 21.06 -1.71
CA PRO A 315 -3.83 21.25 -0.81
C PRO A 315 -3.37 21.32 0.66
N PRO A 316 -4.25 21.71 1.59
CA PRO A 316 -4.00 21.50 3.01
C PRO A 316 -3.60 20.04 3.27
N GLY A 317 -2.56 19.86 4.06
CA GLY A 317 -2.05 18.54 4.46
C GLY A 317 -2.06 18.34 5.98
N LEU A 318 -1.40 17.28 6.45
CA LEU A 318 -1.16 17.10 7.88
C LEU A 318 -0.51 18.37 8.47
N PRO A 319 -1.08 19.00 9.50
CA PRO A 319 -0.55 20.22 10.08
C PRO A 319 0.88 20.06 10.65
N ILE A 320 1.51 21.20 10.93
CA ILE A 320 2.74 21.23 11.73
C ILE A 320 2.31 21.10 13.19
N GLU A 321 2.98 20.25 13.96
CA GLU A 321 2.67 20.04 15.37
C GLU A 321 2.63 21.39 16.12
N GLY A 322 1.58 21.61 16.91
CA GLY A 322 1.44 22.81 17.75
C GLY A 322 1.18 24.13 17.00
N LYS A 323 0.79 24.09 15.72
CA LYS A 323 0.40 25.26 14.92
C LYS A 323 -0.91 25.05 14.17
#